data_AF-A0A521T742-F1
#
_entry.id   AF-A0A521T742-F1
#
_cell.length_a   1.000
_cell.length_b   1.000
_cell.length_c   1.000
_cell.angle_alpha   90.00
_cell.angle_beta   90.00
_cell.angle_gamma   90.00
#
_symmetry.space_group_name_H-M   'P 1'
#
loop_
_entity.id
_entity.type
_entity.pdbx_description
1 polymer ?
#
loop_
_entity_poly.entity_id
_entity_poly.type
_entity_poly.pdbx_seq_one_letter_code
_entity_poly.pdbx_strand_id
1 'polypeptide(L)'
;MIRFSRALAIVAGVFLPIAETTRRWHELGDIRAAPFWLDDWLIGAFLLYGAWRTRRSDPSGRVVLAAAWGFACGQVYASFFGQLALIDQADPSGLSGATVVAIKGAMFALAITALLFAVVDPQGRPRA
;
A
#
# COMPACT_ATOMS: atom_id res chain seq x y z
N MET A 1 -4.03 -15.57 9.72
CA MET A 1 -2.93 -14.61 9.42
C MET A 1 -2.77 -14.41 7.92
N ILE A 2 -2.27 -15.39 7.15
CA ILE A 2 -2.04 -15.19 5.70
C ILE A 2 -3.32 -14.90 4.90
N ARG A 3 -4.48 -15.47 5.28
CA ARG A 3 -5.77 -15.18 4.63
C ARG A 3 -6.19 -13.72 4.78
N PHE A 4 -5.97 -13.13 5.96
CA PHE A 4 -6.24 -11.71 6.21
C PHE A 4 -5.31 -10.83 5.39
N SER A 5 -4.00 -11.08 5.46
CA SER A 5 -2.99 -10.34 4.69
C SER A 5 -3.27 -10.40 3.19
N ARG A 6 -3.66 -11.58 2.67
CA ARG A 6 -4.07 -11.75 1.27
C ARG A 6 -5.35 -10.99 0.92
N ALA A 7 -6.38 -11.06 1.76
CA ALA A 7 -7.63 -10.34 1.51
C ALA A 7 -7.40 -8.83 1.49
N LEU A 8 -6.63 -8.32 2.45
CA LEU A 8 -6.26 -6.92 2.52
C LEU A 8 -5.40 -6.50 1.32
N ALA A 9 -4.53 -7.37 0.80
CA ALA A 9 -3.72 -7.08 -0.39
C ALA A 9 -4.57 -6.99 -1.66
N ILE A 10 -5.65 -7.77 -1.75
CA ILE A 10 -6.62 -7.64 -2.85
C ILE A 10 -7.36 -6.32 -2.75
N VAL A 11 -7.86 -5.97 -1.56
CA VAL A 11 -8.59 -4.71 -1.34
C VAL A 11 -7.68 -3.52 -1.60
N ALA A 12 -6.52 -3.45 -0.96
CA ALA A 12 -5.56 -2.37 -1.15
C ALA A 12 -5.02 -2.33 -2.58
N GLY A 13 -4.78 -3.50 -3.18
CA GLY A 13 -4.26 -3.61 -4.54
C GLY A 13 -5.17 -3.02 -5.62
N VAL A 14 -6.48 -2.99 -5.36
CA VAL A 14 -7.46 -2.33 -6.23
C VAL A 14 -7.75 -0.91 -5.78
N PHE A 15 -7.89 -0.70 -4.47
CA PHE A 15 -8.30 0.58 -3.90
C PHE A 15 -7.25 1.67 -4.08
N LEU A 16 -5.96 1.38 -3.85
CA LEU A 16 -4.88 2.37 -3.93
C LEU A 16 -4.79 3.03 -5.32
N PRO A 17 -4.67 2.27 -6.44
CA PRO A 17 -4.62 2.88 -7.76
C PRO A 17 -5.86 3.71 -8.08
N ILE A 18 -7.05 3.23 -7.73
CA ILE A 18 -8.32 3.92 -8.02
C ILE A 18 -8.43 5.20 -7.20
N ALA A 19 -8.11 5.15 -5.92
CA ALA A 19 -8.17 6.29 -5.03
C ALA A 19 -7.21 7.40 -5.49
N GLU A 20 -5.96 7.06 -5.82
CA GLU A 20 -4.99 8.06 -6.28
C GLU A 20 -5.34 8.60 -7.67
N THR A 21 -5.77 7.74 -8.59
CA THR A 21 -6.23 8.16 -9.93
C THR A 21 -7.41 9.15 -9.83
N THR A 22 -8.35 8.90 -8.91
CA THR A 22 -9.48 9.80 -8.67
C THR A 22 -9.01 11.10 -8.02
N ARG A 23 -8.09 11.01 -7.05
CA ARG A 23 -7.53 12.16 -6.33
C ARG A 23 -6.76 13.12 -7.25
N ARG A 24 -6.01 12.58 -8.19
CA ARG A 24 -5.16 13.32 -9.14
C ARG A 24 -5.70 13.31 -10.56
N TRP A 25 -7.01 13.16 -10.73
CA TRP A 25 -7.62 13.04 -12.06
C TRP A 25 -7.24 14.19 -13.00
N HIS A 26 -7.12 15.40 -12.46
CA HIS A 26 -6.73 16.60 -13.19
C HIS A 26 -5.24 16.65 -13.60
N GLU A 27 -4.40 15.81 -13.00
CA GLU A 27 -2.96 15.75 -13.23
C GLU A 27 -2.53 14.59 -14.16
N LEU A 28 -3.45 13.70 -14.56
CA LEU A 28 -3.13 12.48 -15.33
C LEU A 28 -2.46 12.76 -16.70
N GLY A 29 -2.67 13.94 -17.27
CA GLY A 29 -2.03 14.39 -18.50
C GLY A 29 -0.64 15.03 -18.32
N ASP A 30 -0.23 15.31 -17.08
CA ASP A 30 1.09 15.88 -16.79
C ASP A 30 2.11 14.78 -16.50
N ILE A 31 3.06 14.59 -17.41
CA ILE A 31 4.13 13.60 -17.27
C ILE A 31 5.01 13.86 -16.03
N ARG A 32 5.10 15.11 -15.56
CA ARG A 32 5.85 15.46 -14.35
C ARG A 32 5.15 14.97 -13.09
N ALA A 33 3.82 14.82 -13.15
CA ALA A 33 3.03 14.27 -12.07
C ALA A 33 3.00 12.73 -12.08
N ALA A 34 3.43 12.10 -13.18
CA ALA A 34 3.41 10.64 -13.35
C ALA A 34 3.99 9.83 -12.19
N PRO A 35 5.16 10.20 -11.61
CA PRO A 35 5.72 9.45 -10.48
C PRO A 35 4.81 9.39 -9.25
N PHE A 36 3.90 10.37 -9.06
CA PHE A 36 3.05 10.48 -7.87
C PHE A 36 1.72 9.73 -7.94
N TRP A 37 1.34 9.23 -9.12
CA TRP A 37 0.18 8.35 -9.26
C TRP A 37 0.57 6.97 -9.77
N LEU A 38 1.68 6.85 -10.51
CA LEU A 38 2.14 5.56 -11.03
C LEU A 38 2.68 4.64 -9.93
N ASP A 39 3.25 5.20 -8.86
CA ASP A 39 3.68 4.43 -7.70
C ASP A 39 2.52 3.67 -7.05
N ASP A 40 1.34 4.27 -6.93
CA ASP A 40 0.11 3.61 -6.44
C ASP A 40 -0.39 2.48 -7.37
N TRP A 41 -0.18 2.60 -8.67
CA TRP A 41 -0.43 1.50 -9.62
C TRP A 41 0.56 0.36 -9.48
N LEU A 42 1.86 0.68 -9.37
CA LEU A 42 2.92 -0.32 -9.22
C LEU A 42 2.75 -1.12 -7.93
N ILE A 43 2.42 -0.44 -6.83
CA ILE A 43 2.15 -1.14 -5.59
C ILE A 43 0.87 -1.95 -5.64
N GLY A 44 -0.16 -1.43 -6.28
CA GLY A 44 -1.42 -2.14 -6.45
C GLY A 44 -1.22 -3.46 -7.19
N ALA A 45 -0.48 -3.41 -8.29
CA ALA A 45 -0.08 -4.58 -9.07
C ALA A 45 0.77 -5.55 -8.24
N PHE A 46 1.73 -5.07 -7.45
CA PHE A 46 2.59 -5.94 -6.65
C PHE A 46 1.82 -6.66 -5.54
N LEU A 47 0.90 -5.97 -4.86
CA LEU A 47 0.01 -6.56 -3.86
C LEU A 47 -0.91 -7.63 -4.46
N LEU A 48 -1.52 -7.34 -5.62
CA LEU A 48 -2.35 -8.30 -6.35
C LEU A 48 -1.54 -9.53 -6.79
N TYR A 49 -0.32 -9.32 -7.26
CA TYR A 49 0.58 -10.40 -7.65
C TYR A 49 0.96 -11.29 -6.45
N GLY A 50 1.33 -10.70 -5.31
CA GLY A 50 1.59 -11.45 -4.08
C GLY A 50 0.36 -12.23 -3.59
N ALA A 51 -0.82 -11.60 -3.65
CA ALA A 51 -2.08 -12.26 -3.28
C ALA A 51 -2.43 -13.44 -4.21
N TRP A 52 -2.14 -13.31 -5.51
CA TRP A 52 -2.34 -14.37 -6.47
C TRP A 52 -1.35 -15.52 -6.28
N ARG A 53 -0.06 -15.25 -6.05
CA ARG A 53 0.94 -16.30 -5.78
C ARG A 53 0.59 -17.12 -4.54
N THR A 54 0.07 -16.48 -3.49
CA THR A 54 -0.39 -17.21 -2.28
C THR A 54 -1.63 -18.09 -2.49
N ARG A 55 -2.39 -17.94 -3.60
CA ARG A 55 -3.50 -18.87 -3.92
C ARG A 55 -3.03 -20.20 -4.49
N ARG A 56 -1.85 -20.27 -5.11
CA ARG A 56 -1.37 -21.46 -5.83
C ARG A 56 -0.73 -22.54 -4.94
N SER A 57 -0.89 -22.46 -3.62
CA SER A 57 -0.16 -23.29 -2.65
C SER A 57 1.37 -23.23 -2.83
N ASP A 58 1.85 -22.18 -3.49
CA ASP A 58 3.26 -21.96 -3.79
C ASP A 58 3.98 -21.50 -2.51
N PRO A 59 4.98 -22.25 -2.01
CA PRO A 59 5.74 -21.88 -0.82
C PRO A 59 6.37 -20.49 -0.91
N SER A 60 6.73 -20.05 -2.13
CA SER A 60 7.30 -18.72 -2.37
C SER A 60 6.25 -17.61 -2.36
N GLY A 61 4.96 -17.93 -2.54
CA GLY A 61 3.91 -16.92 -2.63
C GLY A 61 3.80 -16.07 -1.36
N ARG A 62 4.08 -16.67 -0.20
CA ARG A 62 4.13 -15.94 1.07
C ARG A 62 5.28 -14.94 1.13
N VAL A 63 6.44 -15.31 0.61
CA VAL A 63 7.61 -14.43 0.52
C VAL A 63 7.30 -13.26 -0.42
N VAL A 64 6.68 -13.54 -1.57
CA VAL A 64 6.25 -12.48 -2.51
C VAL A 64 5.24 -11.54 -1.85
N LEU A 65 4.25 -12.06 -1.14
CA LEU A 65 3.26 -11.23 -0.44
C LEU A 65 3.89 -10.39 0.68
N ALA A 66 4.86 -10.94 1.42
CA ALA A 66 5.59 -10.19 2.43
C ALA A 66 6.45 -9.08 1.79
N ALA A 67 7.10 -9.36 0.67
CA ALA A 67 7.86 -8.35 -0.09
C ALA A 67 6.95 -7.22 -0.60
N ALA A 68 5.76 -7.56 -1.11
CA ALA A 68 4.77 -6.58 -1.56
C ALA A 68 4.30 -5.68 -0.40
N TRP A 69 4.01 -6.26 0.77
CA TRP A 69 3.68 -5.48 1.96
C TRP A 69 4.84 -4.66 2.52
N GLY A 70 6.08 -5.16 2.42
CA GLY A 70 7.28 -4.41 2.81
C GLY A 70 7.47 -3.17 1.93
N PHE A 71 7.31 -3.33 0.62
CA PHE A 71 7.29 -2.22 -0.33
C PHE A 71 6.16 -1.22 0.01
N ALA A 72 4.98 -1.71 0.40
CA ALA A 72 3.85 -0.86 0.82
C ALA A 72 4.10 -0.07 2.08
N CYS A 73 4.70 -0.68 3.09
CA CYS A 73 5.12 0.05 4.27
C CYS A 73 6.09 1.19 3.90
N GLY A 74 7.05 0.96 3.00
CA GLY A 74 7.99 1.98 2.55
C GLY A 74 7.32 3.15 1.83
N GLN A 75 6.43 2.87 0.88
CA GLN A 75 5.73 3.90 0.12
C GLN A 75 4.76 4.70 1.01
N VAL A 76 3.95 4.01 1.82
CA VAL A 76 2.99 4.68 2.71
C VAL A 76 3.72 5.47 3.81
N TYR A 77 4.87 5.00 4.30
CA TYR A 77 5.75 5.77 5.18
C TYR A 77 6.14 7.11 4.54
N ALA A 78 6.70 7.07 3.33
CA ALA A 78 7.12 8.28 2.62
C ALA A 78 5.93 9.23 2.36
N SER A 79 4.78 8.67 1.96
CA SER A 79 3.56 9.43 1.69
C SER A 79 2.95 10.07 2.95
N PHE A 80 2.96 9.36 4.08
CA PHE A 80 2.46 9.86 5.36
C PHE A 80 3.32 10.99 5.91
N PHE A 81 4.63 10.79 6.00
CA PHE A 81 5.53 11.81 6.53
C PHE A 81 5.69 13.00 5.58
N GLY A 82 5.63 12.77 4.27
CA GLY A 82 5.55 13.85 3.27
C GLY A 82 4.29 14.69 3.46
N GLN A 83 3.13 14.07 3.67
CA GLN A 83 1.89 14.81 3.96
C GLN A 83 1.96 15.56 5.29
N LEU A 84 2.51 14.92 6.33
CA LEU A 84 2.63 15.52 7.65
C LEU A 84 3.52 16.77 7.62
N ALA A 85 4.60 16.74 6.85
CA ALA A 85 5.50 17.89 6.66
C ALA A 85 4.85 19.05 5.89
N LEU A 86 3.83 18.77 5.08
CA LEU A 86 3.13 19.74 4.23
C LEU A 86 1.65 19.87 4.63
N ILE A 87 1.34 19.69 5.91
CA ILE A 87 -0.05 19.58 6.41
C ILE A 87 -0.90 20.82 6.12
N ASP A 88 -0.27 21.99 6.05
CA ASP A 88 -0.93 23.28 5.78
C ASP A 88 -1.07 23.59 4.28
N GLN A 89 -0.52 22.73 3.40
CA GLN A 89 -0.66 22.89 1.96
C GLN A 89 -1.97 22.28 1.46
N ALA A 90 -2.50 22.85 0.38
CA ALA A 90 -3.68 22.32 -0.28
C ALA A 90 -3.40 20.91 -0.84
N ASP A 91 -4.26 19.96 -0.49
CA ASP A 91 -4.19 18.62 -1.06
C ASP A 91 -4.95 18.55 -2.40
N PRO A 92 -4.45 17.83 -3.41
CA PRO A 92 -5.16 17.60 -4.69
C PRO A 92 -6.58 17.06 -4.55
N SER A 93 -6.91 16.36 -3.46
CA SER A 93 -8.27 15.88 -3.17
C SER A 93 -9.25 17.00 -2.75
N GLY A 94 -8.75 18.19 -2.40
CA GLY A 94 -9.53 19.23 -1.74
C GLY A 94 -9.85 18.97 -0.26
N LEU A 95 -9.41 17.84 0.30
CA LEU A 95 -9.54 17.55 1.73
C LEU A 95 -8.52 18.35 2.56
N SER A 96 -8.83 18.56 3.84
CA SER A 96 -7.86 19.17 4.76
C SER A 96 -6.64 18.27 4.93
N GLY A 97 -5.45 18.86 5.08
CA GLY A 97 -4.22 18.09 5.29
C GLY A 97 -4.29 17.18 6.51
N ALA A 98 -4.93 17.62 7.60
CA ALA A 98 -5.16 16.80 8.79
C ALA A 98 -5.99 15.54 8.49
N THR A 99 -7.03 15.65 7.66
CA THR A 99 -7.83 14.50 7.22
C THR A 99 -6.98 13.52 6.40
N VAL A 100 -6.18 14.02 5.47
CA VAL A 100 -5.32 13.18 4.62
C VAL A 100 -4.24 12.47 5.44
N VAL A 101 -3.62 13.17 6.39
CA VAL A 101 -2.66 12.59 7.35
C VAL A 101 -3.32 11.46 8.15
N ALA A 102 -4.54 11.67 8.67
CA ALA A 102 -5.24 10.64 9.43
C ALA A 102 -5.54 9.39 8.59
N ILE A 103 -5.99 9.56 7.35
CA ILE A 103 -6.25 8.47 6.41
C ILE A 103 -4.95 7.70 6.12
N LYS A 104 -3.87 8.41 5.75
CA LYS A 104 -2.56 7.81 5.47
C LYS A 104 -2.00 7.07 6.69
N GLY A 105 -2.19 7.62 7.90
CA GLY A 105 -1.80 6.99 9.15
C GLY A 105 -2.53 5.67 9.40
N ALA A 106 -3.84 5.63 9.16
CA ALA A 106 -4.63 4.40 9.25
C ALA A 106 -4.19 3.35 8.21
N MET A 107 -3.93 3.78 6.97
CA MET A 107 -3.40 2.91 5.92
C MET A 107 -2.03 2.35 6.28
N PHE A 108 -1.17 3.16 6.92
CA PHE A 108 0.15 2.72 7.34
C PHE A 108 0.07 1.64 8.42
N ALA A 109 -0.78 1.84 9.43
CA ALA A 109 -1.03 0.84 10.48
C ALA A 109 -1.57 -0.48 9.90
N LEU A 110 -2.46 -0.40 8.91
CA LEU A 110 -2.97 -1.57 8.20
C LEU A 110 -1.88 -2.28 7.41
N ALA A 111 -1.03 -1.54 6.68
CA ALA A 111 0.08 -2.10 5.92
C ALA A 111 1.08 -2.84 6.84
N ILE A 112 1.46 -2.24 7.97
CA ILE A 112 2.32 -2.88 8.98
C ILE A 112 1.67 -4.16 9.51
N THR A 113 0.39 -4.10 9.88
CA THR A 113 -0.35 -5.28 10.36
C THR A 113 -0.36 -6.40 9.32
N ALA A 114 -0.59 -6.04 8.05
CA ALA A 114 -0.64 -6.99 6.95
C ALA A 114 0.72 -7.62 6.65
N LEU A 115 1.81 -6.84 6.76
CA LEU A 115 3.18 -7.30 6.66
C LEU A 115 3.50 -8.28 7.78
N LEU A 116 3.21 -7.93 9.03
CA LEU A 116 3.42 -8.82 10.17
C LEU A 116 2.68 -10.14 9.97
N PHE A 117 1.43 -10.11 9.50
CA PHE A 117 0.69 -11.34 9.22
C PHE A 117 1.17 -12.11 7.99
N ALA A 118 1.88 -11.47 7.06
CA ALA A 118 2.55 -12.14 5.95
C ALA A 118 3.83 -12.83 6.43
N VAL A 119 4.60 -12.22 7.34
CA VAL A 119 5.90 -12.74 7.79
C VAL A 119 5.77 -13.76 8.94
N VAL A 120 4.88 -13.53 9.90
CA VAL A 120 4.78 -14.36 11.13
C VAL A 120 4.21 -15.75 10.84
N ASP A 121 5.05 -16.77 10.89
CA ASP A 121 4.65 -18.16 10.70
C ASP A 121 3.69 -18.62 11.82
N PRO A 122 2.63 -19.42 11.54
CA PRO A 122 1.76 -19.95 12.59
C PRO A 122 2.48 -20.77 13.67
N GLN A 123 3.74 -21.15 13.41
CA GLN A 123 4.61 -21.91 14.34
C GLN A 123 5.71 -21.06 15.02
N GLY A 124 5.69 -19.73 14.86
CA GLY A 124 6.54 -18.82 15.65
C GLY A 124 8.06 -18.88 15.40
N ARG A 125 8.53 -19.55 14.35
CA ARG A 125 9.97 -19.59 14.03
C ARG A 125 10.36 -18.44 13.10
N PRO A 126 11.38 -17.62 13.45
CA PRO A 126 12.04 -16.79 12.47
C PRO A 126 12.67 -17.72 11.41
N ARG A 127 12.35 -17.51 10.14
CA ARG A 127 13.01 -18.22 9.04
C ARG A 127 14.31 -17.46 8.76
N ALA A 128 15.43 -18.13 9.08
CA ALA A 128 16.79 -17.70 8.74
C ALA A 128 17.00 -17.72 7.22
#